data_AF-A0AA36XJ83-F1
#
_entry.id   AF-A0AA36XJ83-F1
#
_cell.length_a   1.000
_cell.length_b   1.000
_cell.length_c   1.000
_cell.angle_alpha   90.00
_cell.angle_beta   90.00
_cell.angle_gamma   90.00
#
_symmetry.space_group_name_H-M   'P 1'
#
loop_
_entity.id
_entity.type
_entity.pdbx_description
1 polymer ?
#
loop_
_entity_poly.entity_id
_entity_poly.type
_entity_poly.pdbx_seq_one_letter_code
_entity_poly.pdbx_strand_id
1 'polypeptide(L)' 'MKPFKNCFSSLFFIDFTKEYISQLYPTVRASWRSGLESDFLFFEKRQGVV' A
#
# COMPACT_ATOMS: atom_id res chain seq x y z
N MET A 1 30.60 3.04 -5.18
CA MET A 1 29.37 2.52 -4.55
C MET A 1 28.60 1.75 -5.62
N LYS A 2 28.43 0.43 -5.47
CA LYS A 2 27.47 -0.31 -6.30
C LYS A 2 26.06 0.18 -5.92
N PRO A 3 25.15 0.42 -6.88
CA PRO A 3 23.78 0.76 -6.54
C PRO A 3 23.24 -0.39 -5.69
N PHE A 4 22.62 -0.06 -4.55
CA PHE A 4 21.82 -1.02 -3.80
C PHE A 4 20.75 -1.54 -4.78
N LYS A 5 20.95 -2.74 -5.31
CA LYS A 5 19.87 -3.51 -5.93
C LYS A 5 18.77 -3.57 -4.88
N ASN A 6 17.58 -3.04 -5.20
CA ASN A 6 16.40 -3.09 -4.35
C ASN A 6 16.29 -4.46 -3.66
N CYS A 7 16.71 -4.55 -2.39
CA CYS A 7 16.70 -5.79 -1.61
C CYS A 7 15.31 -6.12 -1.06
N PHE A 8 14.33 -5.24 -1.30
CA PHE A 8 12.94 -5.45 -0.96
C PHE A 8 12.14 -5.43 -2.25
N SER A 9 11.34 -6.49 -2.48
CA SER A 9 10.44 -6.53 -3.61
C SER A 9 9.40 -5.42 -3.46
N SER A 10 9.00 -4.79 -4.57
CA SER A 10 7.94 -3.78 -4.55
C SER A 10 6.65 -4.32 -3.92
N LEU A 11 6.39 -5.62 -4.08
CA LEU A 11 5.27 -6.33 -3.46
C LEU A 11 5.33 -6.33 -1.93
N PHE A 12 6.51 -6.55 -1.34
CA PHE A 12 6.69 -6.46 0.11
C PHE A 12 6.33 -5.07 0.65
N PHE A 13 6.80 -4.01 -0.02
CA PHE A 13 6.45 -2.65 0.38
C PHE A 13 4.96 -2.36 0.26
N ILE A 14 4.31 -2.86 -0.79
CA ILE A 14 2.88 -2.70 -1.00
C ILE A 14 2.10 -3.35 0.15
N ASP A 15 2.43 -4.60 0.50
CA ASP A 15 1.72 -5.33 1.53
C ASP A 15 1.98 -4.77 2.93
N PHE A 16 3.24 -4.42 3.24
CA PHE A 16 3.59 -3.72 4.46
C PHE A 16 2.81 -2.41 4.62
N THR A 17 2.72 -1.61 3.56
CA THR A 17 2.03 -0.31 3.60
C THR A 17 0.53 -0.48 3.82
N LYS A 18 -0.10 -1.46 3.17
CA LYS A 18 -1.53 -1.78 3.39
C LYS A 18 -1.80 -2.16 4.84
N GLU A 19 -0.96 -3.03 5.41
CA GLU A 19 -1.11 -3.51 6.78
C GLU A 19 -0.92 -2.36 7.78
N TYR A 20 0.15 -1.58 7.62
CA TYR A 20 0.45 -0.43 8.47
C TYR A 20 -0.70 0.59 8.49
N ILE A 21 -1.24 0.95 7.33
CA ILE A 21 -2.37 1.87 7.24
C ILE A 21 -3.65 1.28 7.84
N SER A 22 -3.91 -0.02 7.66
CA SER A 22 -5.08 -0.68 8.25
C SER A 22 -5.04 -0.68 9.78
N GLN A 23 -3.84 -0.77 10.37
CA GLN A 23 -3.65 -0.67 11.83
C GLN A 23 -3.88 0.75 12.35
N LEU A 24 -3.35 1.76 11.65
CA LEU A 24 -3.50 3.17 12.04
C LEU A 24 -4.94 3.68 11.86
N TYR A 25 -5.60 3.23 10.79
CA TYR A 25 -6.92 3.69 10.42
C TYR A 25 -7.82 2.48 10.12
N PRO A 26 -8.41 1.84 11.16
CA PRO A 26 -9.25 0.65 10.99
C PRO A 26 -10.47 0.87 10.08
N THR A 27 -10.87 2.12 9.90
CA THR A 27 -11.96 2.54 9.01
C THR A 27 -11.51 2.78 7.57
N VAL A 28 -10.22 2.71 7.27
CA VAL A 28 -9.66 2.91 5.93
C VAL A 28 -9.32 1.55 5.32
N ARG A 29 -9.85 1.32 4.12
CA ARG A 29 -9.51 0.17 3.29
C ARG A 29 -8.40 0.56 2.33
N ALA A 30 -7.27 -0.14 2.39
CA ALA A 30 -6.22 -0.02 1.39
C ALA A 30 -6.43 -1.02 0.25
N SER A 31 -6.23 -0.60 -1.00
CA SER A 31 -6.21 -1.48 -2.16
C SER A 31 -5.05 -1.11 -3.10
N TRP A 32 -4.55 -2.09 -3.84
CA TRP A 32 -3.49 -1.89 -4.82
C TRP A 32 -4.00 -2.24 -6.20
N ARG A 33 -3.62 -1.45 -7.20
CA ARG A 33 -3.85 -1.77 -8.61
C ARG A 33 -2.58 -1.52 -9.39
N SER A 34 -2.20 -2.51 -10.20
CA SER A 34 -1.11 -2.35 -11.15
C SER A 34 -1.62 -1.63 -12.39
N GLY A 35 -0.98 -0.53 -12.75
CA GLY A 35 -1.27 0.24 -13.97
C GLY A 35 -0.21 -0.02 -15.04
N LEU A 36 -0.49 0.44 -16.27
CA LEU A 36 0.41 0.28 -17.42
C LEU A 36 1.75 1.01 -17.24
N GLU A 37 1.76 2.15 -16.53
CA GLU A 37 2.95 2.97 -16.31
C GLU A 37 3.41 2.98 -14.84
N SER A 38 2.53 2.67 -13.89
CA SER A 38 2.82 2.73 -12.46
C SER A 38 1.82 1.93 -11.63
N ASP A 39 2.29 1.44 -10.49
CA ASP A 39 1.46 0.82 -9.47
C ASP A 39 0.86 1.89 -8.55
N PHE A 40 -0.43 1.76 -8.23
CA PHE A 40 -1.15 2.70 -7.39
C PHE A 40 -1.69 2.03 -6.12
N LEU A 41 -1.55 2.70 -4.98
CA LEU A 41 -2.17 2.38 -3.71
C LEU A 41 -3.33 3.36 -3.46
N PHE A 42 -4.53 2.82 -3.30
CA PHE A 42 -5.75 3.56 -3.03
C PHE A 42 -6.18 3.34 -1.58
N PHE A 43 -6.56 4.42 -0.91
CA PHE A 43 -7.05 4.40 0.45
C PHE A 43 -8.47 4.97 0.48
N GLU A 44 -9.44 4.13 0.83
CA GLU A 44 -10.85 4.49 0.85
C GLU A 44 -11.35 4.43 2.30
N LYS A 45 -11.87 5.56 2.80
CA LYS A 45 -12.55 5.58 4.09
C LYS A 45 -13.90 4.88 3.95
N ARG A 46 -14.16 3.85 4.75
CA ARG A 46 -15.51 3.30 4.92
C ARG A 46 -16.38 4.40 5.55
N GLN A 47 -17.22 5.04 4.75
CA GLN A 47 -18.29 5.90 5.25
C GLN A 47 -19.43 5.00 5.76
N GLY A 48 -19.72 5.08 7.06
CA GLY A 48 -20.62 4.19 7.81
C GLY A 48 -19.78 3.35 8.77
N VAL A 49 -19.73 3.63 10.07
CA VAL A 49 -20.84 3.58 11.04
C VAL A 49 -20.68 4.69 12.07
N VAL A 50 -21.76 5.42 12.34
CA VAL A 50 -21.97 6.17 13.61
C VAL A 50 -22.33 5.15 14.68
#